data_AF-A0A1F8U7B6-F1
#
_entry.id   AF-A0A1F8U7B6-F1
#
_cell.length_a   1.000
_cell.length_b   1.000
_cell.length_c   1.000
_cell.angle_alpha   90.00
_cell.angle_beta   90.00
_cell.angle_gamma   90.00
#
_symmetry.space_group_name_H-M   'P 1'
#
loop_
_entity.id
_entity.type
_entity.pdbx_description
1 polymer ?
#
loop_
_entity_poly.entity_id
_entity_poly.type
_entity_poly.pdbx_seq_one_letter_code
_entity_poly.pdbx_strand_id
1 'polypeptide(L)'
;MDILKCVLIGLIVALAVSLACALVITWNNTGSRNLVLGTGALAGAVILFSVQLVFELTKSVVTEFISAEYTIDRKEHKIRSPKYPEACLLRPGKELGAAAVLGKSDPNAYKSIPEKVTHDMVVYSVLAYLATTYPDWQQREIRYKGSLAGTITKTQRMSDPKKSTVISDAELRQMLSSAGNLFSENSPSLGEGGNIYLPQNSTLEVADSSVIIRNPFCKTTFSLSPSGSVSYSKPGHNGVVKLGDKSLEMPDGSSRYETRLIGIKAEIVYYGLRANHRLAPKYREWGKSLLSGMRNWFETN
;
A
#
# COMPACT_ATOMS: atom_id res chain seq x y z
N MET A 1 19.38 -3.70 -11.84
CA MET A 1 19.40 -5.15 -11.53
C MET A 1 19.99 -5.32 -10.13
N ASP A 2 19.39 -6.13 -9.26
CA ASP A 2 19.81 -6.27 -7.85
C ASP A 2 21.14 -7.04 -7.77
N ILE A 3 22.17 -6.48 -7.14
CA ILE A 3 23.52 -7.07 -7.04
C ILE A 3 23.47 -8.49 -6.45
N LEU A 4 22.58 -8.71 -5.47
CA LEU A 4 22.41 -10.04 -4.85
C LEU A 4 21.90 -11.09 -5.84
N LYS A 5 21.08 -10.69 -6.82
CA LYS A 5 20.65 -11.59 -7.90
C LYS A 5 21.82 -11.95 -8.81
N CYS A 6 22.67 -10.98 -9.16
CA CYS A 6 23.86 -11.23 -9.96
C CYS A 6 24.82 -12.21 -9.27
N VAL A 7 25.06 -12.01 -7.97
CA VAL A 7 25.92 -12.88 -7.15
C VAL A 7 25.33 -14.29 -7.07
N LEU A 8 24.01 -14.42 -6.82
CA LEU A 8 23.34 -15.72 -6.78
C LEU A 8 23.45 -16.45 -8.13
N ILE A 9 23.21 -15.76 -9.25
CA ILE A 9 23.36 -16.35 -10.59
C ILE A 9 24.81 -16.79 -10.81
N GLY A 10 25.78 -15.95 -10.46
CA GLY A 10 27.21 -16.28 -10.58
C GLY A 10 27.60 -17.52 -9.77
N LEU A 11 27.09 -17.66 -8.54
CA LEU A 11 27.32 -18.83 -7.70
C LEU A 11 26.72 -20.11 -8.30
N ILE A 12 25.49 -20.03 -8.82
CA ILE A 12 24.83 -21.17 -9.48
C ILE A 12 25.64 -21.62 -10.70
N VAL A 13 26.10 -20.67 -11.53
CA VAL A 13 26.93 -20.98 -12.71
C VAL A 13 28.26 -21.61 -12.30
N ALA A 14 28.94 -21.05 -11.29
CA ALA A 14 30.21 -21.58 -10.80
C ALA A 14 30.07 -23.00 -10.23
N LEU A 15 28.99 -23.28 -9.50
CA LEU A 15 28.68 -24.61 -8.97
C LEU A 15 28.41 -25.62 -10.11
N ALA A 16 27.65 -25.23 -11.13
CA ALA A 16 27.36 -26.08 -12.28
C ALA A 16 28.63 -26.43 -13.07
N VAL A 17 29.49 -25.44 -13.33
CA VAL A 17 30.78 -25.65 -14.01
C VAL A 17 31.70 -26.54 -13.18
N SER A 18 31.81 -26.30 -11.88
CA SER A 18 32.64 -27.12 -10.98
C SER A 18 32.18 -28.57 -10.93
N LEU A 19 30.87 -28.81 -10.85
CA LEU A 19 30.30 -30.16 -10.85
C LEU A 19 30.53 -30.87 -12.19
N ALA A 20 30.35 -30.18 -13.31
CA ALA A 20 30.62 -30.74 -14.65
C ALA A 20 32.10 -31.15 -14.81
N CYS A 21 33.03 -30.27 -14.40
CA CYS A 21 34.46 -30.58 -14.42
C CYS A 21 34.80 -31.78 -13.53
N ALA A 22 34.25 -31.84 -12.31
CA ALA A 22 34.47 -32.96 -11.39
C ALA A 22 33.98 -34.30 -11.95
N LEU A 23 32.80 -34.30 -12.60
CA LEU A 23 32.22 -35.47 -13.27
C LEU A 23 33.10 -35.93 -14.44
N VAL A 24 33.54 -35.02 -15.31
CA VAL A 24 34.43 -35.34 -16.45
C VAL A 24 35.76 -35.92 -15.97
N ILE A 25 36.38 -35.30 -14.95
CA ILE A 25 37.66 -35.78 -14.39
C ILE A 25 37.47 -37.17 -13.78
N THR A 26 36.38 -37.41 -13.06
CA THR A 26 36.10 -38.69 -12.42
C THR A 26 35.78 -39.78 -13.45
N TRP A 27 35.03 -39.45 -14.50
CA TRP A 27 34.74 -40.36 -15.61
C TRP A 27 36.01 -40.83 -16.32
N ASN A 28 36.96 -39.92 -16.52
CA ASN A 28 38.26 -40.25 -17.12
C ASN A 28 39.19 -41.01 -16.16
N ASN A 29 38.85 -41.10 -14.87
CA ASN A 29 39.69 -41.68 -13.82
C ASN A 29 38.89 -42.59 -12.87
N THR A 30 38.00 -43.43 -13.41
CA THR A 30 37.08 -44.29 -12.63
C THR A 30 37.78 -45.27 -11.68
N GLY A 31 39.06 -45.57 -11.90
CA GLY A 31 39.88 -46.39 -10.99
C GLY A 31 40.24 -45.70 -9.66
N SER A 32 40.06 -44.39 -9.54
CA SER A 32 40.40 -43.63 -8.33
C SER A 32 39.21 -43.52 -7.38
N ARG A 33 39.24 -44.29 -6.28
CA ARG A 33 38.22 -44.20 -5.20
C ARG A 33 38.12 -42.80 -4.60
N ASN A 34 39.26 -42.09 -4.47
CA ASN A 34 39.28 -40.75 -3.90
C ASN A 34 38.54 -39.73 -4.79
N LEU A 35 38.67 -39.84 -6.12
CA LEU A 35 37.95 -38.96 -7.06
C LEU A 35 36.45 -39.22 -7.04
N VAL A 36 36.04 -40.51 -7.01
CA VAL A 36 34.62 -40.88 -6.91
C VAL A 36 33.99 -40.35 -5.62
N LEU A 37 34.66 -40.52 -4.47
CA LEU A 37 34.18 -40.01 -3.18
C LEU A 37 34.14 -38.47 -3.16
N GLY A 38 35.17 -37.80 -3.67
CA GLY A 38 35.22 -36.34 -3.74
C GLY A 38 34.11 -35.75 -4.61
N THR A 39 33.88 -36.32 -5.80
CA THR A 39 32.78 -35.91 -6.69
C THR A 39 31.42 -36.20 -6.08
N GLY A 40 31.27 -37.34 -5.40
CA GLY A 40 30.03 -37.67 -4.67
C GLY A 40 29.73 -36.68 -3.54
N ALA A 41 30.74 -36.28 -2.77
CA ALA A 41 30.60 -35.26 -1.73
C ALA A 41 30.22 -33.90 -2.31
N LEU A 42 30.86 -33.48 -3.42
CA LEU A 42 30.51 -32.25 -4.13
C LEU A 42 29.06 -32.29 -4.63
N ALA A 43 28.64 -33.38 -5.27
CA ALA A 43 27.28 -33.56 -5.75
C ALA A 43 26.27 -33.49 -4.59
N GLY A 44 26.55 -34.16 -3.47
CA GLY A 44 25.73 -34.09 -2.26
C GLY A 44 25.61 -32.67 -1.71
N ALA A 45 26.72 -31.92 -1.65
CA ALA A 45 26.73 -30.53 -1.21
C ALA A 45 25.92 -29.62 -2.15
N VAL A 46 26.02 -29.81 -3.47
CA VAL A 46 25.23 -29.06 -4.46
C VAL A 46 23.74 -29.32 -4.28
N ILE A 47 23.34 -30.58 -4.07
CA ILE A 47 21.94 -30.95 -3.83
C ILE A 47 21.43 -30.29 -2.55
N LEU A 48 22.15 -30.44 -1.44
CA LEU A 48 21.78 -29.83 -0.15
C LEU A 48 21.67 -28.31 -0.25
N PHE A 49 22.64 -27.65 -0.89
CA PHE A 49 22.61 -26.21 -1.12
C PHE A 49 21.42 -25.79 -1.97
N SER A 50 21.11 -26.54 -3.03
CA SER A 50 19.96 -26.25 -3.91
C SER A 50 18.63 -26.38 -3.16
N VAL A 51 18.50 -27.42 -2.34
CA VAL A 51 17.33 -27.62 -1.48
C VAL A 51 17.21 -26.48 -0.46
N GLN A 52 18.31 -26.12 0.20
CA GLN A 52 18.36 -25.01 1.16
C GLN A 52 17.99 -23.67 0.51
N LEU A 53 18.49 -23.39 -0.70
CA LEU A 53 18.15 -22.19 -1.45
C LEU A 53 16.64 -22.08 -1.73
N VAL A 54 15.99 -23.18 -2.09
CA VAL A 54 14.54 -23.19 -2.34
C VAL A 54 13.78 -22.80 -1.07
N PHE A 55 14.16 -23.35 0.08
CA PHE A 55 13.50 -23.02 1.34
C PHE A 55 13.80 -21.59 1.81
N GLU A 56 15.05 -21.14 1.72
CA GLU A 56 15.46 -19.81 2.20
C GLU A 56 14.99 -18.66 1.31
N LEU A 57 14.89 -18.86 -0.01
CA LEU A 57 14.46 -17.84 -0.96
C LEU A 57 12.93 -17.79 -1.15
N THR A 58 12.17 -18.41 -0.24
CA THR A 58 10.72 -18.40 -0.30
C THR A 58 10.18 -16.98 -0.06
N LYS A 59 9.43 -16.45 -1.02
CA LYS A 59 8.68 -15.20 -0.83
C LYS A 59 7.53 -15.44 0.16
N SER A 60 7.22 -14.43 0.97
CA SER A 60 6.06 -14.44 1.85
C SER A 60 5.06 -13.41 1.37
N VAL A 61 3.77 -13.75 1.36
CA VAL A 61 2.69 -12.87 0.94
C VAL A 61 1.71 -12.70 2.09
N VAL A 62 1.39 -11.45 2.41
CA VAL A 62 0.31 -11.08 3.31
C VAL A 62 -0.75 -10.41 2.46
N THR A 63 -2.00 -10.83 2.59
CA THR A 63 -3.13 -10.25 1.84
C THR A 63 -4.24 -9.92 2.81
N GLU A 64 -4.85 -8.78 2.59
CA GLU A 64 -5.97 -8.27 3.37
C GLU A 64 -6.97 -7.61 2.43
N PHE A 65 -8.26 -7.70 2.78
CA PHE A 65 -9.32 -6.99 2.09
C PHE A 65 -9.90 -5.95 3.05
N ILE A 66 -9.94 -4.71 2.60
CA ILE A 66 -10.41 -3.55 3.36
C ILE A 66 -11.57 -2.94 2.60
N SER A 67 -12.65 -2.61 3.29
CA SER A 67 -13.81 -1.98 2.69
C SER A 67 -13.73 -0.45 2.79
N ALA A 68 -14.09 0.25 1.71
CA ALA A 68 -14.22 1.70 1.69
C ALA A 68 -15.60 2.09 1.18
N GLU A 69 -16.30 2.91 1.94
CA GLU A 69 -17.65 3.36 1.61
C GLU A 69 -17.67 4.88 1.42
N TYR A 70 -18.27 5.33 0.33
CA TYR A 70 -18.43 6.76 0.05
C TYR A 70 -19.83 7.05 -0.45
N THR A 71 -20.39 8.16 0.02
CA THR A 71 -21.66 8.69 -0.47
C THR A 71 -21.42 9.98 -1.26
N ILE A 72 -21.94 9.99 -2.48
CA ILE A 72 -22.05 11.15 -3.35
C ILE A 72 -23.39 11.84 -3.08
N ASP A 73 -23.35 13.15 -2.86
CA ASP A 73 -24.50 14.06 -2.96
C ASP A 73 -24.42 14.77 -4.31
N ARG A 74 -25.24 14.33 -5.27
CA ARG A 74 -25.24 14.84 -6.65
C ARG A 74 -25.77 16.27 -6.77
N LYS A 75 -26.54 16.73 -5.78
CA LYS A 75 -27.09 18.09 -5.75
C LYS A 75 -26.08 19.09 -5.23
N GLU A 76 -25.36 18.71 -4.18
CA GLU A 76 -24.36 19.54 -3.52
C GLU A 76 -22.95 19.39 -4.10
N HIS A 77 -22.77 18.44 -5.03
CA HIS A 77 -21.47 18.10 -5.66
C HIS A 77 -20.41 17.75 -4.61
N LYS A 78 -20.78 16.85 -3.68
CA LYS A 78 -19.92 16.43 -2.57
C LYS A 78 -19.81 14.91 -2.52
N ILE A 79 -18.66 14.42 -2.10
CA ILE A 79 -18.44 13.02 -1.74
C ILE A 79 -17.84 12.95 -0.34
N ARG A 80 -18.27 11.98 0.47
CA ARG A 80 -17.75 11.75 1.82
C ARG A 80 -17.99 10.32 2.29
N SER A 81 -17.18 9.84 3.21
CA SER A 81 -17.52 8.63 3.97
C SER A 81 -18.81 8.87 4.78
N PRO A 82 -19.76 7.91 4.82
CA PRO A 82 -20.96 8.04 5.65
C PRO A 82 -20.62 8.05 7.15
N LYS A 83 -19.55 7.33 7.53
CA LYS A 83 -19.01 7.30 8.89
C LYS A 83 -17.48 7.36 8.81
N TYR A 84 -16.86 8.22 9.62
CA TYR A 84 -15.42 8.26 9.76
C TYR A 84 -15.00 7.52 11.03
N PRO A 85 -13.91 6.72 11.01
CA PRO A 85 -13.37 6.13 12.22
C PRO A 85 -12.96 7.22 13.23
N GLU A 86 -13.33 7.05 14.49
CA GLU A 86 -13.00 8.01 15.56
C GLU A 86 -11.49 8.21 15.72
N ALA A 87 -10.71 7.15 15.44
CA ALA A 87 -9.26 7.17 15.46
C ALA A 87 -8.64 8.08 14.36
N CYS A 88 -9.41 8.53 13.36
CA CYS A 88 -8.91 9.18 12.15
C CYS A 88 -9.42 10.63 12.02
N LEU A 89 -9.12 11.48 13.00
CA LEU A 89 -9.59 12.88 13.08
C LEU A 89 -9.24 13.75 11.85
N LEU A 90 -8.16 13.43 11.14
CA LEU A 90 -7.70 14.23 9.99
C LEU A 90 -8.31 13.80 8.66
N ARG A 91 -8.85 12.57 8.57
CA ARG A 91 -9.42 12.03 7.32
C ARG A 91 -10.55 12.90 6.75
N PRO A 92 -11.56 13.32 7.54
CA PRO A 92 -12.66 14.13 7.02
C PRO A 92 -12.16 15.45 6.40
N GLY A 93 -11.21 16.13 7.06
CA GLY A 93 -10.69 17.41 6.58
C GLY A 93 -10.00 17.29 5.21
N LYS A 94 -9.25 16.20 4.99
CA LYS A 94 -8.58 15.95 3.71
C LYS A 94 -9.57 15.63 2.59
N GLU A 95 -10.44 14.65 2.82
CA GLU A 95 -11.40 14.21 1.80
C GLU A 95 -12.42 15.29 1.46
N LEU A 96 -12.97 15.99 2.45
CA LEU A 96 -13.92 17.09 2.22
C LEU A 96 -13.26 18.29 1.54
N GLY A 97 -12.00 18.57 1.85
CA GLY A 97 -11.23 19.61 1.16
C GLY A 97 -11.07 19.28 -0.33
N ALA A 98 -10.68 18.04 -0.67
CA ALA A 98 -10.55 17.61 -2.05
C ALA A 98 -11.88 17.58 -2.80
N ALA A 99 -12.94 17.07 -2.15
CA ALA A 99 -14.28 17.09 -2.71
C ALA A 99 -14.78 18.51 -2.98
N ALA A 100 -14.49 19.47 -2.09
CA ALA A 100 -14.89 20.86 -2.27
C ALA A 100 -14.16 21.55 -3.43
N VAL A 101 -12.91 21.17 -3.72
CA VAL A 101 -12.17 21.66 -4.90
C VAL A 101 -12.79 21.09 -6.18
N LEU A 102 -12.99 19.77 -6.26
CA LEU A 102 -13.63 19.14 -7.41
C LEU A 102 -15.06 19.67 -7.64
N GLY A 103 -15.83 19.87 -6.57
CA GLY A 103 -17.19 20.42 -6.66
C GLY A 103 -17.26 21.85 -7.15
N LYS A 104 -16.13 22.59 -7.16
CA LYS A 104 -16.02 23.92 -7.76
C LYS A 104 -15.48 23.86 -9.19
N SER A 105 -14.52 22.99 -9.48
CA SER A 105 -13.86 22.93 -10.79
C SER A 105 -14.66 22.09 -11.81
N ASP A 106 -15.23 20.96 -11.40
CA ASP A 106 -16.08 20.11 -12.26
C ASP A 106 -17.27 19.52 -11.47
N PRO A 107 -18.35 20.31 -11.27
CA PRO A 107 -19.58 19.84 -10.63
C PRO A 107 -20.25 18.67 -11.35
N ASN A 108 -20.06 18.56 -12.67
CA ASN A 108 -20.74 17.55 -13.50
C ASN A 108 -20.15 16.15 -13.31
N ALA A 109 -18.91 16.03 -12.84
CA ALA A 109 -18.28 14.74 -12.52
C ALA A 109 -19.16 13.89 -11.57
N TYR A 110 -19.76 14.52 -10.56
CA TYR A 110 -20.61 13.86 -9.56
C TYR A 110 -21.90 13.24 -10.13
N LYS A 111 -22.34 13.70 -11.31
CA LYS A 111 -23.53 13.20 -11.99
C LYS A 111 -23.18 12.23 -13.12
N SER A 112 -22.17 12.58 -13.91
CA SER A 112 -21.82 11.87 -15.14
C SER A 112 -20.97 10.62 -14.92
N ILE A 113 -20.08 10.63 -13.92
CA ILE A 113 -19.08 9.58 -13.69
C ILE A 113 -18.93 9.21 -12.20
N PRO A 114 -20.03 8.88 -11.48
CA PRO A 114 -20.00 8.64 -10.03
C PRO A 114 -19.05 7.49 -9.62
N GLU A 115 -18.88 6.49 -10.47
CA GLU A 115 -17.93 5.40 -10.24
C GLU A 115 -16.49 5.90 -10.17
N LYS A 116 -16.08 6.68 -11.17
CA LYS A 116 -14.73 7.25 -11.24
C LYS A 116 -14.47 8.20 -10.07
N VAL A 117 -15.44 9.05 -9.73
CA VAL A 117 -15.35 9.94 -8.55
C VAL A 117 -15.10 9.13 -7.27
N THR A 118 -15.82 8.03 -7.09
CA THR A 118 -15.68 7.20 -5.89
C THR A 118 -14.33 6.47 -5.87
N HIS A 119 -13.93 5.91 -7.00
CA HIS A 119 -12.68 5.17 -7.15
C HIS A 119 -11.45 6.08 -6.98
N ASP A 120 -11.46 7.24 -7.62
CA ASP A 120 -10.41 8.25 -7.50
C ASP A 120 -10.32 8.79 -6.07
N MET A 121 -11.45 8.89 -5.34
CA MET A 121 -11.47 9.30 -3.93
C MET A 121 -10.82 8.25 -3.03
N VAL A 122 -11.01 6.95 -3.31
CA VAL A 122 -10.34 5.87 -2.57
C VAL A 122 -8.82 5.95 -2.77
N VAL A 123 -8.34 6.10 -4.02
CA VAL A 123 -6.91 6.27 -4.32
C VAL A 123 -6.35 7.51 -3.62
N TYR A 124 -7.07 8.64 -3.68
CA TYR A 124 -6.73 9.86 -2.96
C TYR A 124 -6.62 9.61 -1.45
N SER A 125 -7.59 8.92 -0.87
CA SER A 125 -7.64 8.64 0.57
C SER A 125 -6.54 7.69 1.03
N VAL A 126 -6.12 6.73 0.20
CA VAL A 126 -4.92 5.91 0.44
C VAL A 126 -3.66 6.78 0.55
N LEU A 127 -3.50 7.77 -0.34
CA LEU A 127 -2.38 8.72 -0.25
C LEU A 127 -2.52 9.66 0.95
N ALA A 128 -3.74 10.09 1.28
CA ALA A 128 -4.02 10.89 2.47
C ALA A 128 -3.63 10.15 3.74
N TYR A 129 -3.92 8.85 3.83
CA TYR A 129 -3.48 7.99 4.92
C TYR A 129 -1.95 7.97 5.06
N LEU A 130 -1.23 7.78 3.95
CA LEU A 130 0.25 7.82 3.97
C LEU A 130 0.75 9.20 4.39
N ALA A 131 0.09 10.26 3.96
CA ALA A 131 0.45 11.64 4.27
C ALA A 131 0.22 12.02 5.74
N THR A 132 -0.83 11.50 6.38
CA THR A 132 -1.24 11.95 7.72
C THR A 132 -0.86 10.97 8.82
N THR A 133 -1.09 9.68 8.59
CA THR A 133 -1.04 8.64 9.62
C THR A 133 0.28 7.88 9.59
N TYR A 134 0.88 7.76 8.40
CA TYR A 134 2.19 7.13 8.19
C TYR A 134 3.16 8.01 7.40
N PRO A 135 3.34 9.30 7.76
CA PRO A 135 4.26 10.18 7.04
C PRO A 135 5.72 9.77 7.21
N ASP A 136 6.05 8.86 8.13
CA ASP A 136 7.41 8.41 8.37
C ASP A 136 7.46 6.92 8.73
N TRP A 137 8.20 6.14 7.94
CA TRP A 137 8.39 4.70 8.17
C TRP A 137 9.17 4.37 9.46
N GLN A 138 9.89 5.32 10.04
CA GLN A 138 10.58 5.22 11.33
C GLN A 138 9.84 5.94 12.47
N GLN A 139 8.58 6.34 12.25
CA GLN A 139 7.82 7.06 13.27
C GLN A 139 7.77 6.31 14.60
N ARG A 140 7.84 7.06 15.70
CA ARG A 140 7.71 6.52 17.05
C ARG A 140 6.59 7.22 17.79
N GLU A 141 5.81 6.45 18.53
CA GLU A 141 4.89 6.98 19.51
C GLU A 141 5.64 7.30 20.80
N ILE A 142 5.56 8.55 21.24
CA ILE A 142 6.05 8.98 22.54
C ILE A 142 4.84 9.25 23.41
N ARG A 143 4.77 8.54 24.53
CA ARG A 143 3.70 8.71 25.53
C ARG A 143 4.20 9.62 26.64
N TYR A 144 3.66 10.83 26.69
CA TYR A 144 3.85 11.75 27.79
C TYR A 144 2.81 11.45 28.86
N LYS A 145 3.25 11.04 30.04
CA LYS A 145 2.37 10.95 31.22
C LYS A 145 2.39 12.29 31.93
N GLY A 146 1.30 13.05 31.84
CA GLY A 146 1.13 14.31 32.56
C GLY A 146 0.30 14.09 33.83
N SER A 147 0.63 14.83 34.90
CA SER A 147 -0.11 14.77 36.18
C SER A 147 -1.51 15.38 36.11
N LEU A 148 -1.80 16.23 35.11
CA LEU A 148 -3.07 16.96 34.97
C LEU A 148 -3.91 16.56 33.74
N ALA A 149 -3.28 16.06 32.67
CA ALA A 149 -3.93 15.83 31.37
C ALA A 149 -3.99 14.35 30.96
N GLY A 150 -3.66 13.41 31.87
CA GLY A 150 -3.58 11.99 31.55
C GLY A 150 -2.37 11.63 30.68
N THR A 151 -2.47 10.53 29.93
CA THR A 151 -1.42 10.09 28.99
C THR A 151 -1.67 10.69 27.61
N ILE A 152 -0.78 11.57 27.16
CA ILE A 152 -0.80 12.14 25.81
C ILE A 152 0.16 11.32 24.94
N THR A 153 -0.34 10.73 23.86
CA THR A 153 0.50 10.05 22.86
C THR A 153 0.78 11.00 21.71
N LYS A 154 2.04 11.24 21.39
CA LYS A 154 2.47 12.04 20.23
C LYS A 154 3.32 11.19 19.30
N THR A 155 3.01 11.24 18.02
CA THR A 155 3.85 10.62 16.98
C THR A 155 4.98 11.57 16.60
N GLN A 156 6.22 11.09 16.65
CA GLN A 156 7.40 11.85 16.24
C GLN A 156 8.01 11.25 14.97
N ARG A 157 8.32 12.11 14.00
CA ARG A 157 9.12 11.78 12.81
C ARG A 157 10.59 11.64 13.21
N MET A 158 11.21 10.53 12.82
CA MET A 158 12.57 10.13 13.19
C MET A 158 13.48 9.90 11.98
N SER A 159 12.92 9.80 10.78
CA SER A 159 13.69 9.52 9.58
C SER A 159 14.61 10.67 9.21
N ASP A 160 15.87 10.32 8.94
CA ASP A 160 16.83 11.20 8.29
C ASP A 160 16.46 11.31 6.80
N PRO A 161 16.24 12.54 6.25
CA PRO A 161 15.97 12.74 4.84
C PRO A 161 17.04 12.15 3.92
N LYS A 162 18.31 12.09 4.36
CA LYS A 162 19.42 11.53 3.58
C LYS A 162 19.42 10.00 3.52
N LYS A 163 18.66 9.34 4.41
CA LYS A 163 18.58 7.87 4.53
C LYS A 163 17.20 7.32 4.21
N SER A 164 16.35 8.13 3.57
CA SER A 164 14.96 7.82 3.27
C SER A 164 14.62 8.26 1.86
N THR A 165 13.64 7.61 1.23
CA THR A 165 13.02 8.19 0.04
C THR A 165 12.01 9.23 0.53
N VAL A 166 12.18 10.48 0.09
CA VAL A 166 11.32 11.61 0.46
C VAL A 166 10.34 11.84 -0.68
N ILE A 167 9.05 11.89 -0.37
CA ILE A 167 7.99 12.26 -1.31
C ILE A 167 7.33 13.55 -0.82
N SER A 168 7.36 14.57 -1.67
CA SER A 168 6.79 15.90 -1.42
C SER A 168 5.32 16.01 -1.86
N ASP A 169 4.65 17.07 -1.41
CA ASP A 169 3.27 17.41 -1.81
C ASP A 169 3.14 17.58 -3.33
N ALA A 170 4.17 18.17 -3.96
CA ALA A 170 4.22 18.39 -5.40
C ALA A 170 4.34 17.08 -6.18
N GLU A 171 5.16 16.14 -5.70
CA GLU A 171 5.27 14.81 -6.30
C GLU A 171 3.98 14.01 -6.16
N LEU A 172 3.30 14.07 -5.00
CA LEU A 172 1.98 13.43 -4.84
C LEU A 172 0.95 14.00 -5.80
N ARG A 173 0.91 15.33 -5.94
CA ARG A 173 0.04 16.00 -6.90
C ARG A 173 0.33 15.57 -8.33
N GLN A 174 1.60 15.50 -8.71
CA GLN A 174 2.02 15.05 -10.03
C GLN A 174 1.62 13.59 -10.26
N MET A 175 1.86 12.69 -9.30
CA MET A 175 1.48 11.28 -9.40
C MET A 175 -0.03 11.10 -9.57
N LEU A 176 -0.84 11.83 -8.79
CA LEU A 176 -2.30 11.81 -8.94
C LEU A 176 -2.76 12.35 -10.30
N SER A 177 -2.14 13.45 -10.76
CA SER A 177 -2.45 14.04 -12.07
C SER A 177 -2.10 13.10 -13.21
N SER A 178 -0.91 12.48 -13.18
CA SER A 178 -0.47 11.48 -14.17
C SER A 178 -1.33 10.22 -14.17
N ALA A 179 -1.92 9.85 -13.03
CA ALA A 179 -2.87 8.75 -12.93
C ALA A 179 -4.29 9.12 -13.43
N GLY A 180 -4.52 10.37 -13.84
CA GLY A 180 -5.84 10.85 -14.26
C GLY A 180 -6.86 10.92 -13.11
N ASN A 181 -6.38 11.13 -11.88
CA ASN A 181 -7.23 11.21 -10.69
C ASN A 181 -7.90 12.58 -10.59
N LEU A 182 -9.23 12.59 -10.43
CA LEU A 182 -10.06 13.81 -10.36
C LEU A 182 -9.71 14.73 -9.17
N PHE A 183 -9.09 14.22 -8.12
CA PHE A 183 -8.74 14.98 -6.91
C PHE A 183 -7.29 15.49 -6.91
N SER A 184 -6.60 15.42 -8.05
CA SER A 184 -5.19 15.82 -8.16
C SER A 184 -4.92 17.29 -7.86
N GLU A 185 -5.88 18.19 -8.07
CA GLU A 185 -5.71 19.63 -7.81
C GLU A 185 -5.52 19.97 -6.33
N ASN A 186 -6.09 19.17 -5.44
CA ASN A 186 -5.97 19.32 -4.00
C ASN A 186 -5.31 18.09 -3.38
N SER A 187 -4.02 17.90 -3.67
CA SER A 187 -3.24 16.78 -3.12
C SER A 187 -3.37 16.70 -1.60
N PRO A 188 -3.21 15.50 -1.00
CA PRO A 188 -3.35 15.35 0.44
C PRO A 188 -2.24 16.13 1.16
N SER A 189 -2.56 17.35 1.61
CA SER A 189 -1.56 18.24 2.23
C SER A 189 -0.81 17.54 3.35
N LEU A 190 0.52 17.55 3.29
CA LEU A 190 1.39 16.83 4.23
C LEU A 190 1.63 17.57 5.57
N GLY A 191 0.99 18.72 5.79
CA GLY A 191 1.13 19.56 6.99
C GLY A 191 2.45 20.35 7.05
N GLU A 192 2.74 20.99 8.19
CA GLU A 192 4.01 21.72 8.37
C GLU A 192 5.22 20.76 8.33
N GLY A 193 6.19 21.08 7.46
CA GLY A 193 7.34 20.21 7.17
C GLY A 193 6.99 18.94 6.37
N GLY A 194 5.86 18.96 5.67
CA GLY A 194 5.19 17.80 5.09
C GLY A 194 5.93 17.11 3.96
N ASN A 195 6.64 16.02 4.30
CA ASN A 195 7.07 15.01 3.35
C ASN A 195 6.67 13.63 3.87
N ILE A 196 6.44 12.69 2.95
CA ILE A 196 6.39 11.25 3.28
C ILE A 196 7.81 10.71 3.24
N TYR A 197 8.25 10.11 4.33
CA TYR A 197 9.52 9.41 4.44
C TYR A 197 9.26 7.90 4.31
N LEU A 198 9.58 7.36 3.14
CA LEU A 198 9.58 5.93 2.88
C LEU A 198 10.96 5.32 3.15
N PRO A 199 11.05 3.99 3.33
CA PRO A 199 12.34 3.32 3.45
C PRO A 199 13.30 3.68 2.31
N GLN A 200 14.60 3.59 2.56
CA GLN A 200 15.60 3.92 1.54
C GLN A 200 15.40 3.10 0.26
N ASN A 201 15.60 3.75 -0.90
CA ASN A 201 15.42 3.15 -2.23
C ASN A 201 13.98 2.64 -2.46
N SER A 202 13.00 3.29 -1.82
CA SER A 202 11.60 3.04 -2.13
C SER A 202 11.18 3.80 -3.39
N THR A 203 10.19 3.26 -4.08
CA THR A 203 9.38 3.96 -5.09
C THR A 203 7.93 3.95 -4.65
N LEU A 204 7.22 5.04 -4.97
CA LEU A 204 5.77 5.16 -4.86
C LEU A 204 5.21 5.35 -6.27
N GLU A 205 4.34 4.44 -6.68
CA GLU A 205 3.67 4.45 -7.98
C GLU A 205 2.16 4.59 -7.73
N VAL A 206 1.52 5.54 -8.41
CA VAL A 206 0.07 5.75 -8.37
C VAL A 206 -0.46 5.49 -9.76
N ALA A 207 -1.40 4.56 -9.87
CA ALA A 207 -2.14 4.25 -11.07
C ALA A 207 -3.63 4.60 -10.88
N ASP A 208 -4.43 4.38 -11.92
CA ASP A 208 -5.89 4.61 -11.89
C ASP A 208 -6.60 3.89 -10.72
N SER A 209 -6.19 2.65 -10.45
CA SER A 209 -6.83 1.66 -9.57
C SER A 209 -5.88 1.05 -8.56
N SER A 210 -4.67 1.60 -8.43
CA SER A 210 -3.74 1.10 -7.43
C SER A 210 -2.72 2.11 -6.95
N VAL A 211 -2.25 1.88 -5.72
CA VAL A 211 -1.09 2.53 -5.13
C VAL A 211 -0.08 1.46 -4.77
N ILE A 212 1.14 1.58 -5.28
CA ILE A 212 2.21 0.59 -5.09
C ILE A 212 3.39 1.27 -4.41
N ILE A 213 3.83 0.69 -3.29
CA ILE A 213 5.09 1.06 -2.63
C ILE A 213 6.05 -0.11 -2.82
N ARG A 214 7.21 0.12 -3.43
CA ARG A 214 8.23 -0.90 -3.61
C ARG A 214 9.51 -0.47 -2.95
N ASN A 215 10.18 -1.37 -2.26
CA ASN A 215 11.51 -1.15 -1.71
C ASN A 215 12.34 -2.44 -1.85
N PRO A 216 13.61 -2.47 -1.43
CA PRO A 216 14.43 -3.67 -1.57
C PRO A 216 13.89 -4.92 -0.84
N PHE A 217 13.06 -4.78 0.19
CA PHE A 217 12.59 -5.89 1.02
C PHE A 217 11.19 -6.38 0.66
N CYS A 218 10.32 -5.49 0.18
CA CYS A 218 8.95 -5.84 -0.15
C CYS A 218 8.31 -4.92 -1.20
N LYS A 219 7.19 -5.41 -1.74
CA LYS A 219 6.22 -4.63 -2.52
C LYS A 219 4.89 -4.64 -1.78
N THR A 220 4.40 -3.46 -1.44
CA THR A 220 3.03 -3.24 -0.95
C THR A 220 2.18 -2.74 -2.11
N THR A 221 1.02 -3.35 -2.34
CA THR A 221 0.07 -2.97 -3.38
C THR A 221 -1.29 -2.78 -2.73
N PHE A 222 -1.88 -1.60 -2.90
CA PHE A 222 -3.29 -1.35 -2.63
C PHE A 222 -3.99 -1.30 -3.98
N SER A 223 -4.82 -2.29 -4.28
CA SER A 223 -5.55 -2.38 -5.55
C SER A 223 -7.04 -2.33 -5.29
N LEU A 224 -7.75 -1.53 -6.07
CA LEU A 224 -9.19 -1.36 -5.94
C LEU A 224 -9.88 -2.48 -6.72
N SER A 225 -10.85 -3.11 -6.09
CA SER A 225 -11.79 -4.02 -6.74
C SER A 225 -13.06 -3.24 -7.11
N PRO A 226 -13.75 -3.61 -8.21
CA PRO A 226 -15.01 -2.98 -8.59
C PRO A 226 -16.01 -2.95 -7.43
N SER A 227 -16.86 -1.92 -7.43
CA SER A 227 -17.82 -1.73 -6.34
C SER A 227 -18.76 -2.93 -6.24
N GLY A 228 -18.85 -3.53 -5.06
CA GLY A 228 -19.69 -4.71 -4.83
C GLY A 228 -21.16 -4.37 -4.58
N SER A 229 -21.48 -3.11 -4.26
CA SER A 229 -22.84 -2.67 -3.94
C SER A 229 -22.99 -1.15 -4.11
N VAL A 230 -24.15 -0.74 -4.61
CA VAL A 230 -24.60 0.66 -4.72
C VAL A 230 -25.92 0.80 -3.97
N SER A 231 -26.00 1.77 -3.07
CA SER A 231 -27.22 2.14 -2.34
C SER A 231 -27.59 3.59 -2.65
N TYR A 232 -28.89 3.89 -2.69
CA TYR A 232 -29.41 5.23 -3.02
C TYR A 232 -30.04 5.94 -1.80
N SER A 233 -29.71 5.49 -0.60
CA SER A 233 -30.24 6.05 0.65
C SER A 233 -29.42 7.24 1.16
N LYS A 234 -30.08 8.16 1.88
CA LYS A 234 -29.39 9.22 2.63
C LYS A 234 -28.52 8.63 3.75
N PRO A 235 -27.25 9.08 3.91
CA PRO A 235 -26.38 8.63 5.00
C PRO A 235 -27.00 8.85 6.38
N GLY A 236 -26.86 7.85 7.26
CA GLY A 236 -27.34 7.92 8.65
C GLY A 236 -28.85 7.78 8.82
N HIS A 237 -29.60 7.44 7.77
CA HIS A 237 -31.00 7.01 7.89
C HIS A 237 -31.04 5.51 7.57
N ASN A 238 -31.29 4.68 8.59
CA ASN A 238 -31.35 3.21 8.48
C ASN A 238 -32.58 2.74 7.68
N GLY A 239 -32.63 3.02 6.38
CA GLY A 239 -33.67 2.52 5.49
C GLY A 239 -35.06 3.15 5.64
N VAL A 240 -35.29 4.07 6.59
CA VAL A 240 -36.56 4.80 6.69
C VAL A 240 -36.53 6.00 5.74
N VAL A 241 -36.49 5.72 4.44
CA VAL A 241 -36.85 6.70 3.43
C VAL A 241 -38.37 6.70 3.35
N LYS A 242 -39.02 7.80 3.75
CA LYS A 242 -40.45 7.95 3.50
C LYS A 242 -40.65 8.00 1.98
N LEU A 243 -41.44 7.08 1.45
CA LEU A 243 -41.87 7.10 0.06
C LEU A 243 -42.45 8.50 -0.25
N GLY A 244 -41.87 9.22 -1.21
CA GLY A 244 -42.28 10.58 -1.57
C GLY A 244 -41.49 11.75 -0.95
N ASP A 245 -40.37 11.50 -0.28
CA ASP A 245 -39.47 12.59 0.13
C ASP A 245 -38.71 13.19 -1.06
N LYS A 246 -39.28 14.26 -1.64
CA LYS A 246 -38.69 15.03 -2.76
C LYS A 246 -37.30 15.59 -2.45
N SER A 247 -36.83 15.59 -1.20
CA SER A 247 -35.47 16.02 -0.86
C SER A 247 -34.39 15.01 -1.25
N LEU A 248 -34.80 13.78 -1.59
CA LEU A 248 -33.96 12.67 -2.03
C LEU A 248 -33.92 12.50 -3.55
N GLU A 249 -34.72 13.27 -4.29
CA GLU A 249 -34.81 13.19 -5.74
C GLU A 249 -34.18 14.42 -6.40
N MET A 250 -33.55 14.20 -7.54
CA MET A 250 -33.08 15.23 -8.46
C MET A 250 -34.23 15.67 -9.38
N PRO A 251 -34.14 16.83 -10.05
CA PRO A 251 -35.19 17.29 -10.97
C PRO A 251 -35.50 16.33 -12.14
N ASP A 252 -34.56 15.45 -12.48
CA ASP A 252 -34.70 14.41 -13.51
C ASP A 252 -35.30 13.09 -12.98
N GLY A 253 -35.70 13.05 -11.71
CA GLY A 253 -36.23 11.86 -11.03
C GLY A 253 -35.15 10.87 -10.57
N SER A 254 -33.86 11.16 -10.78
CA SER A 254 -32.77 10.32 -10.27
C SER A 254 -32.54 10.53 -8.77
N SER A 255 -31.93 9.55 -8.09
CA SER A 255 -31.56 9.71 -6.68
C SER A 255 -30.52 10.80 -6.50
N ARG A 256 -30.72 11.66 -5.49
CA ARG A 256 -29.74 12.64 -5.04
C ARG A 256 -28.50 11.99 -4.44
N TYR A 257 -28.69 10.89 -3.70
CA TYR A 257 -27.63 10.22 -2.98
C TYR A 257 -27.26 8.91 -3.66
N GLU A 258 -25.96 8.66 -3.77
CA GLU A 258 -25.42 7.39 -4.23
C GLU A 258 -24.25 6.98 -3.34
N THR A 259 -24.44 5.91 -2.59
CA THR A 259 -23.44 5.31 -1.73
C THR A 259 -22.85 4.09 -2.41
N ARG A 260 -21.53 4.05 -2.54
CA ARG A 260 -20.80 2.94 -3.15
C ARG A 260 -19.87 2.30 -2.15
N LEU A 261 -19.87 0.97 -2.13
CA LEU A 261 -18.90 0.17 -1.39
C LEU A 261 -17.81 -0.31 -2.36
N ILE A 262 -16.56 0.09 -2.12
CA ILE A 262 -15.38 -0.30 -2.89
C ILE A 262 -14.50 -1.22 -2.04
N GLY A 263 -14.04 -2.31 -2.63
CA GLY A 263 -13.04 -3.18 -2.02
C GLY A 263 -11.63 -2.71 -2.29
N ILE A 264 -10.78 -2.67 -1.27
CA ILE A 264 -9.35 -2.45 -1.38
C ILE A 264 -8.65 -3.75 -1.03
N LYS A 265 -8.06 -4.41 -2.04
CA LYS A 265 -7.16 -5.54 -1.81
C LYS A 265 -5.77 -4.99 -1.53
N ALA A 266 -5.33 -5.13 -0.28
CA ALA A 266 -4.00 -4.77 0.18
C ALA A 266 -3.11 -6.03 0.22
N GLU A 267 -2.00 -6.01 -0.51
CA GLU A 267 -1.06 -7.13 -0.61
C GLU A 267 0.36 -6.66 -0.29
N ILE A 268 1.05 -7.38 0.59
CA ILE A 268 2.49 -7.21 0.82
C ILE A 268 3.22 -8.48 0.42
N VAL A 269 4.09 -8.36 -0.58
CA VAL A 269 5.00 -9.43 -1.00
C VAL A 269 6.40 -9.13 -0.44
N TYR A 270 6.84 -9.93 0.53
CA TYR A 270 8.22 -9.91 1.03
C TYR A 270 9.11 -10.77 0.13
N TYR A 271 10.21 -10.18 -0.35
CA TYR A 271 11.12 -10.87 -1.26
C TYR A 271 11.99 -11.89 -0.52
N GLY A 272 12.05 -13.12 -1.04
CA GLY A 272 12.85 -14.20 -0.46
C GLY A 272 14.34 -13.89 -0.38
N LEU A 273 14.88 -13.17 -1.38
CA LEU A 273 16.30 -12.79 -1.44
C LEU A 273 16.80 -12.00 -0.22
N ARG A 274 15.89 -11.34 0.50
CA ARG A 274 16.20 -10.57 1.72
C ARG A 274 15.49 -11.11 2.95
N ALA A 275 14.93 -12.32 2.92
CA ALA A 275 14.16 -12.89 4.02
C ALA A 275 14.96 -12.98 5.32
N ASN A 276 16.25 -13.34 5.23
CA ASN A 276 17.17 -13.51 6.36
C ASN A 276 18.06 -12.29 6.63
N HIS A 277 17.85 -11.17 5.93
CA HIS A 277 18.66 -9.98 6.14
C HIS A 277 18.38 -9.36 7.53
N ARG A 278 19.41 -8.82 8.21
CA ARG A 278 19.30 -8.25 9.58
C ARG A 278 18.15 -7.24 9.76
N LEU A 279 17.85 -6.46 8.71
CA LEU A 279 16.77 -5.47 8.73
C LEU A 279 15.38 -6.04 8.38
N ALA A 280 15.27 -7.28 7.91
CA ALA A 280 14.00 -7.85 7.47
C ALA A 280 12.89 -7.81 8.54
N PRO A 281 13.15 -8.06 9.84
CA PRO A 281 12.13 -7.91 10.88
C PRO A 281 11.53 -6.50 10.93
N LYS A 282 12.37 -5.46 10.80
CA LYS A 282 11.92 -4.05 10.80
C LYS A 282 10.98 -3.75 9.63
N TYR A 283 11.28 -4.27 8.43
CA TYR A 283 10.41 -4.10 7.26
C TYR A 283 9.11 -4.90 7.38
N ARG A 284 9.15 -6.07 8.04
CA ARG A 284 7.94 -6.85 8.33
C ARG A 284 7.03 -6.11 9.30
N GLU A 285 7.59 -5.56 10.37
CA GLU A 285 6.84 -4.74 11.34
C GLU A 285 6.25 -3.50 10.68
N TRP A 286 7.06 -2.76 9.91
CA TRP A 286 6.58 -1.61 9.12
C TRP A 286 5.40 -1.98 8.20
N GLY A 287 5.52 -3.08 7.45
CA GLY A 287 4.45 -3.55 6.57
C GLY A 287 3.17 -3.93 7.32
N LYS A 288 3.28 -4.59 8.49
CA LYS A 288 2.13 -4.91 9.34
C LYS A 288 1.44 -3.66 9.86
N SER A 289 2.21 -2.69 10.36
CA SER A 289 1.69 -1.41 10.84
C SER A 289 1.01 -0.64 9.72
N LEU A 290 1.60 -0.64 8.52
CA LEU A 290 1.02 -0.01 7.33
C LEU A 290 -0.34 -0.62 6.95
N LEU A 291 -0.50 -1.95 7.01
CA LEU A 291 -1.79 -2.60 6.74
C LEU A 291 -2.81 -2.34 7.84
N SER A 292 -2.41 -2.51 9.10
CA SER A 292 -3.30 -2.28 10.24
C SER A 292 -3.79 -0.84 10.31
N GLY A 293 -2.92 0.13 10.01
CA GLY A 293 -3.31 1.53 9.94
C GLY A 293 -4.24 1.82 8.77
N MET A 294 -4.06 1.15 7.63
CA MET A 294 -4.95 1.28 6.47
C MET A 294 -6.35 0.76 6.80
N ARG A 295 -6.45 -0.38 7.49
CA ARG A 295 -7.73 -0.89 7.99
C ARG A 295 -8.41 0.13 8.89
N ASN A 296 -7.69 0.62 9.90
CA ASN A 296 -8.21 1.62 10.84
C ASN A 296 -8.57 2.96 10.17
N TRP A 297 -7.95 3.27 9.03
CA TRP A 297 -8.24 4.47 8.25
C TRP A 297 -9.59 4.38 7.56
N PHE A 298 -9.93 3.22 7.00
CA PHE A 298 -11.14 3.02 6.21
C PHE A 298 -12.32 2.47 7.01
N GLU A 299 -12.08 1.48 7.87
CA GLU A 299 -13.12 0.71 8.54
C GLU A 299 -13.42 1.27 9.92
N THR A 300 -14.71 1.46 10.20
CA THR A 300 -15.20 1.77 11.54
C THR A 300 -15.50 0.47 12.26
N ASN A 301 -14.65 0.08 13.20
CA ASN A 301 -14.97 -0.99 14.16
C ASN A 301 -16.18 -0.63 15.04
#